data_AF-A0A815VKI5-F1
#
_entry.id   AF-A0A815VKI5-F1
#
_cell.length_a   1.000
_cell.length_b   1.000
_cell.length_c   1.000
_cell.angle_alpha   90.00
_cell.angle_beta   90.00
_cell.angle_gamma   90.00
#
_symmetry.space_group_name_H-M   'P 1'
#
loop_
_entity.id
_entity.type
_entity.pdbx_description
1 polymer ?
#
loop_
_entity_poly.entity_id
_entity_poly.type
_entity_poly.pdbx_seq_one_letter_code
_entity_poly.pdbx_strand_id
1 'polypeptide(L)'
;MQGERQSIKQAQFQISYMIHPMLEAMRNNLRNSIMYEKDALSEQITLNPVILDRPGAACYTCKPDILQLGKFWIARRSAHEMRKICLSCSCAINQHTRIDYELDYTHSGKRSKYGKDETEKSINLLLEGSAKFAYFLKNISCSSKDDPFWIGITQMISEENDL
;
A
#
# COMPACT_ATOMS: atom_id res chain seq x y z
N MET A 1 27.37 2.68 -11.91
CA MET A 1 26.42 3.81 -12.06
C MET A 1 25.05 3.47 -12.65
N GLN A 2 24.89 3.00 -13.91
CA GLN A 2 23.53 2.66 -14.43
C GLN A 2 22.90 1.43 -13.74
N GLY A 3 23.69 0.41 -13.40
CA GLY A 3 23.22 -0.77 -12.68
C GLY A 3 22.79 -0.51 -11.22
N GLU A 4 23.54 0.33 -10.49
CA GLU A 4 23.20 0.69 -9.10
C GLU A 4 21.91 1.50 -9.00
N ARG A 5 21.66 2.43 -9.93
CA ARG A 5 20.39 3.18 -9.95
C ARG A 5 19.18 2.29 -10.21
N GLN A 6 19.34 1.22 -11.01
CA GLN A 6 18.28 0.24 -11.22
C GLN A 6 18.04 -0.60 -9.97
N SER A 7 19.10 -0.99 -9.24
CA SER A 7 18.95 -1.76 -7.99
C SER A 7 18.30 -0.94 -6.88
N ILE A 8 18.62 0.36 -6.76
CA ILE A 8 17.98 1.24 -5.78
C ILE A 8 16.48 1.36 -6.08
N LYS A 9 16.09 1.78 -7.29
CA LYS A 9 14.66 1.91 -7.65
C LYS A 9 13.87 0.62 -7.44
N GLN A 10 14.49 -0.52 -7.69
CA GLN A 10 13.88 -1.82 -7.45
C GLN A 10 13.69 -2.09 -5.95
N ALA A 11 14.65 -1.74 -5.10
CA ALA A 11 14.52 -1.82 -3.64
C ALA A 11 13.45 -0.85 -3.10
N GLN A 12 13.44 0.42 -3.55
CA GLN A 12 12.40 1.39 -3.19
C GLN A 12 11.01 0.86 -3.52
N PHE A 13 10.88 0.23 -4.68
CA PHE A 13 9.63 -0.34 -5.14
C PHE A 13 9.18 -1.56 -4.31
N GLN A 14 10.10 -2.45 -3.97
CA GLN A 14 9.81 -3.59 -3.10
C GLN A 14 9.36 -3.12 -1.72
N ILE A 15 10.06 -2.13 -1.14
CA ILE A 15 9.67 -1.51 0.14
C ILE A 15 8.28 -0.88 0.02
N SER A 16 8.04 -0.10 -1.05
CA SER A 16 6.74 0.52 -1.32
C SER A 16 5.60 -0.51 -1.36
N TYR A 17 5.82 -1.65 -2.01
CA TYR A 17 4.84 -2.75 -2.05
C TYR A 17 4.64 -3.43 -0.68
N MET A 18 5.70 -3.57 0.12
CA MET A 18 5.59 -4.12 1.47
C MET A 18 4.78 -3.22 2.40
N ILE A 19 4.93 -1.90 2.30
CA ILE A 19 4.21 -0.93 3.13
C ILE A 19 2.82 -0.59 2.58
N HIS A 20 2.57 -0.81 1.30
CA HIS A 20 1.33 -0.44 0.62
C HIS A 20 0.06 -0.93 1.33
N PRO A 21 -0.04 -2.19 1.81
CA PRO A 21 -1.23 -2.65 2.52
C PRO A 21 -1.47 -1.92 3.84
N MET A 22 -0.40 -1.58 4.56
CA MET A 22 -0.50 -0.82 5.81
C MET A 22 -1.04 0.59 5.52
N LEU A 23 -0.45 1.27 4.52
CA LEU A 23 -0.89 2.60 4.11
C LEU A 23 -2.34 2.58 3.62
N GLU A 24 -2.75 1.54 2.91
CA GLU A 24 -4.10 1.45 2.39
C GLU A 24 -5.13 1.07 3.44
N ALA A 25 -4.75 0.26 4.44
CA ALA A 25 -5.56 0.04 5.63
C ALA A 25 -5.74 1.33 6.43
N MET A 26 -4.70 2.16 6.56
CA MET A 26 -4.80 3.49 7.18
C MET A 26 -5.77 4.40 6.44
N ARG A 27 -5.61 4.50 5.12
CA ARG A 27 -6.51 5.30 4.27
C ARG A 27 -7.95 4.80 4.36
N ASN A 28 -8.17 3.49 4.35
CA ASN A 28 -9.50 2.92 4.46
C ASN A 28 -10.18 3.22 5.80
N ASN A 29 -9.44 3.11 6.91
CA ASN A 29 -9.96 3.47 8.22
C ASN A 29 -10.33 4.96 8.29
N LEU A 30 -9.47 5.85 7.76
CA LEU A 30 -9.79 7.28 7.71
C LEU A 30 -11.05 7.56 6.88
N ARG A 31 -11.21 6.92 5.72
CA ARG A 31 -12.44 7.04 4.91
C ARG A 31 -13.66 6.64 5.71
N ASN A 32 -13.61 5.50 6.40
CA ASN A 32 -14.72 5.01 7.23
C ASN A 32 -15.01 5.94 8.41
N SER A 33 -14.00 6.52 9.07
CA SER A 33 -14.19 7.53 10.12
C SER A 33 -14.92 8.77 9.59
N ILE A 34 -14.52 9.27 8.42
CA ILE A 34 -15.18 10.42 7.78
C ILE A 34 -16.63 10.08 7.41
N MET A 35 -16.89 8.88 6.89
CA MET A 35 -18.27 8.43 6.59
C MET A 35 -19.13 8.38 7.85
N TYR A 36 -18.57 7.83 8.93
CA TYR A 36 -19.25 7.74 10.22
C TYR A 36 -19.57 9.13 10.81
N GLU A 37 -18.65 10.09 10.71
CA GLU A 37 -18.86 11.44 11.23
C GLU A 37 -19.89 12.24 10.41
N LYS A 38 -19.92 12.05 9.09
CA LYS A 38 -20.72 12.88 8.17
C LYS A 38 -22.10 12.33 7.84
N ASP A 39 -22.29 11.01 7.86
CA ASP A 39 -23.57 10.37 7.53
C ASP A 39 -24.06 9.52 8.72
N ALA A 40 -25.28 9.80 9.20
CA ALA A 40 -25.96 8.98 10.22
C ALA A 40 -26.34 7.56 9.73
N LEU A 41 -25.96 7.22 8.50
CA LEU A 41 -26.05 5.89 7.91
C LEU A 41 -24.65 5.30 7.93
N SER A 42 -24.46 4.21 8.66
CA SER A 42 -23.17 3.53 8.78
C SER A 42 -22.82 2.77 7.49
N GLU A 43 -22.57 3.51 6.42
CA GLU A 43 -21.89 2.98 5.27
C GLU A 43 -20.44 2.64 5.65
N GLN A 44 -19.93 1.56 5.08
CA GLN A 44 -18.56 1.12 5.33
C GLN A 44 -17.93 0.63 4.05
N ILE A 45 -16.69 1.05 3.83
CA ILE A 45 -15.80 0.50 2.81
C ILE A 45 -14.92 -0.54 3.51
N THR A 46 -15.03 -1.80 3.08
CA THR A 46 -14.23 -2.89 3.58
C THR A 46 -13.09 -3.16 2.61
N LEU A 47 -11.86 -3.12 3.13
CA LEU A 47 -10.65 -3.53 2.43
C LEU A 47 -10.45 -5.02 2.64
N ASN A 48 -10.39 -5.79 1.56
CA ASN A 48 -10.25 -7.24 1.58
C ASN A 48 -8.97 -7.65 0.83
N PRO A 49 -8.01 -8.33 1.48
CA PRO A 49 -6.95 -8.99 0.75
C PRO A 49 -7.51 -10.22 0.01
N VAL A 50 -7.34 -10.28 -1.30
CA VAL A 50 -7.73 -11.40 -2.15
C VAL A 50 -6.48 -12.14 -2.57
N ILE A 51 -6.34 -13.40 -2.17
CA ILE A 51 -5.23 -14.26 -2.58
C ILE A 51 -5.39 -14.56 -4.06
N LEU A 52 -4.30 -14.45 -4.82
CA LEU A 52 -4.32 -14.75 -6.24
C LEU A 52 -4.15 -16.26 -6.46
N ASP A 53 -5.03 -16.87 -7.27
CA ASP A 53 -4.93 -18.29 -7.64
C ASP A 53 -3.66 -18.62 -8.44
N ARG A 54 -3.03 -17.60 -9.02
CA ARG A 54 -1.78 -17.69 -9.79
C ARG A 54 -0.87 -16.53 -9.40
N PRO A 55 0.47 -16.71 -9.43
CA PRO A 55 1.40 -15.62 -9.18
C PRO A 55 1.12 -14.44 -10.12
N GLY A 56 0.78 -13.30 -9.51
CA GLY A 56 0.64 -12.04 -10.23
C GLY A 56 1.91 -11.23 -10.14
N ALA A 57 1.97 -10.13 -10.87
CA ALA A 57 2.93 -9.09 -10.57
C ALA A 57 2.31 -7.71 -10.61
N ALA A 58 2.94 -6.81 -9.89
CA ALA A 58 2.48 -5.47 -9.73
C ALA A 58 3.44 -4.56 -10.49
N CYS A 59 2.91 -3.76 -11.42
CA CYS A 59 3.72 -2.88 -12.25
C CYS A 59 3.91 -1.51 -11.59
N TYR A 60 5.14 -1.00 -11.57
CA TYR A 60 5.40 0.33 -11.01
C TYR A 60 5.00 1.48 -11.94
N THR A 61 4.95 1.24 -13.25
CA THR A 61 4.73 2.28 -14.25
C THR A 61 3.25 2.44 -14.59
N CYS A 62 2.49 1.36 -14.52
CA CYS A 62 1.06 1.41 -14.83
C CYS A 62 0.32 2.29 -13.85
N LYS A 63 -0.58 3.11 -14.40
CA LYS A 63 -1.48 3.93 -13.62
C LYS A 63 -2.49 3.02 -12.92
N PRO A 64 -2.83 3.31 -11.65
CA PRO A 64 -3.90 2.59 -10.98
C PRO A 64 -5.25 2.88 -11.64
N ASP A 65 -6.14 1.90 -11.56
CA ASP A 65 -7.54 2.05 -11.92
C ASP A 65 -8.24 2.87 -10.84
N ILE A 66 -9.09 3.81 -11.25
CA ILE A 66 -9.82 4.68 -10.32
C ILE A 66 -11.24 4.13 -10.14
N LEU A 67 -11.53 3.66 -8.93
CA LEU A 67 -12.83 3.12 -8.52
C LEU A 67 -13.56 4.14 -7.64
N GLN A 68 -14.85 4.37 -7.91
CA GLN A 68 -15.70 5.14 -7.01
C GLN A 68 -16.47 4.20 -6.07
N LEU A 69 -16.31 4.36 -4.76
CA LEU A 69 -17.07 3.64 -3.75
C LEU A 69 -17.74 4.63 -2.80
N GLY A 70 -19.08 4.66 -2.83
CA GLY A 70 -19.86 5.70 -2.16
C GLY A 70 -19.38 7.09 -2.61
N LYS A 71 -18.92 7.90 -1.65
CA LYS A 71 -18.42 9.27 -1.88
C LYS A 71 -16.90 9.36 -2.10
N PHE A 72 -16.19 8.24 -2.14
CA PHE A 72 -14.72 8.21 -2.23
C PHE A 72 -14.24 7.66 -3.56
N TRP A 73 -13.15 8.26 -4.06
CA TRP A 73 -12.36 7.74 -5.17
C TRP A 73 -11.17 6.98 -4.61
N ILE A 74 -10.97 5.75 -5.10
CA ILE A 74 -9.93 4.84 -4.65
C ILE A 74 -9.08 4.44 -5.86
N ALA A 75 -7.78 4.62 -5.74
CA ALA A 75 -6.81 4.18 -6.72
C ALA A 75 -6.45 2.71 -6.44
N ARG A 76 -7.02 1.78 -7.21
CA ARG A 76 -6.76 0.35 -7.11
C ARG A 76 -5.64 -0.03 -8.08
N ARG A 77 -4.68 -0.82 -7.59
CA ARG A 77 -3.66 -1.46 -8.46
C ARG A 77 -4.08 -2.91 -8.71
N SER A 78 -4.31 -3.23 -9.97
CA SER A 78 -4.67 -4.57 -10.41
C SER A 78 -3.43 -5.43 -10.62
N ALA A 79 -3.50 -6.71 -10.28
CA ALA A 79 -2.42 -7.65 -10.55
C ALA A 79 -2.28 -7.88 -12.06
N HIS A 80 -1.04 -7.83 -12.56
CA HIS A 80 -0.70 -8.18 -13.93
C HIS A 80 -0.44 -9.68 -14.07
N GLU A 81 -0.93 -10.28 -15.16
CA GLU A 81 -0.57 -11.65 -15.52
C GLU A 81 0.84 -11.67 -16.11
N MET A 82 1.73 -12.47 -15.50
CA MET A 82 3.11 -12.62 -15.92
C MET A 82 3.38 -14.00 -16.53
N ARG A 83 4.06 -14.01 -17.67
CA ARG A 83 4.73 -15.19 -18.26
C ARG A 83 6.20 -14.84 -18.54
N LYS A 84 6.67 -15.10 -19.76
CA LYS A 84 7.96 -14.57 -20.26
C LYS A 84 7.92 -13.07 -20.52
N ILE A 85 6.72 -12.49 -20.59
CA ILE A 85 6.44 -11.05 -20.73
C ILE A 85 5.24 -10.72 -19.83
N CYS A 86 5.01 -9.43 -19.59
CA CYS A 86 3.74 -8.99 -19.02
C CYS A 86 2.65 -9.07 -20.10
N LEU A 87 1.52 -9.72 -19.78
CA LEU A 87 0.37 -9.78 -20.69
C LEU A 87 -0.60 -8.61 -20.48
N SER A 88 -0.48 -7.89 -19.37
CA SER A 88 -1.35 -6.78 -18.98
C SER A 88 -0.82 -5.40 -19.41
N CYS A 89 0.48 -5.27 -19.70
CA CYS A 89 1.07 -4.01 -20.19
C CYS A 89 2.37 -4.24 -20.98
N SER A 90 2.85 -3.18 -21.64
CA SER A 90 4.10 -3.20 -22.42
C SER A 90 5.36 -2.86 -21.60
N CYS A 91 5.25 -2.81 -20.26
CA CYS A 91 6.37 -2.47 -19.38
C CYS A 91 7.40 -3.60 -19.34
N ALA A 92 8.67 -3.25 -19.12
CA ALA A 92 9.73 -4.24 -19.01
C ALA A 92 9.56 -5.11 -17.75
N ILE A 93 10.06 -6.35 -17.76
CA ILE A 93 9.87 -7.32 -16.66
C ILE A 93 10.49 -6.82 -15.35
N ASN A 94 11.63 -6.13 -15.42
CA ASN A 94 12.25 -5.47 -14.27
C ASN A 94 11.40 -4.33 -13.68
N GLN A 95 10.26 -4.01 -14.30
CA GLN A 95 9.28 -3.05 -13.80
C GLN A 95 8.13 -3.66 -13.02
N HIS A 96 8.22 -4.96 -12.76
CA HIS A 96 7.20 -5.75 -12.10
C HIS A 96 7.78 -6.38 -10.83
N THR A 97 6.99 -6.40 -9.77
CA THR A 97 7.29 -7.17 -8.55
C THR A 97 6.23 -8.21 -8.35
N ARG A 98 6.66 -9.44 -8.09
CA ARG A 98 5.74 -10.54 -7.85
C ARG A 98 4.87 -10.24 -6.62
N ILE A 99 3.59 -10.54 -6.74
CA ILE A 99 2.61 -10.42 -5.67
C ILE A 99 1.76 -11.68 -5.61
N ASP A 100 1.32 -12.01 -4.40
CA ASP A 100 0.57 -13.23 -4.10
C ASP A 100 -0.88 -12.90 -3.68
N TYR A 101 -1.19 -11.62 -3.53
CA TYR A 101 -2.51 -11.09 -3.21
C TYR A 101 -2.73 -9.74 -3.88
N GLU A 102 -3.98 -9.34 -4.01
CA GLU A 102 -4.40 -7.99 -4.33
C GLU A 102 -5.32 -7.41 -3.26
N LEU A 103 -5.46 -6.09 -3.24
CA LEU A 103 -6.35 -5.39 -2.32
C LEU A 103 -7.64 -5.04 -3.07
N ASP A 104 -8.73 -5.67 -2.66
CA ASP A 104 -10.06 -5.41 -3.19
C ASP A 104 -10.92 -4.63 -2.18
N TYR A 105 -11.94 -3.96 -2.68
CA TYR A 105 -12.79 -3.09 -1.88
C TYR A 105 -14.25 -3.43 -2.09
N THR A 106 -14.99 -3.53 -1.00
CA THR A 106 -16.45 -3.68 -1.03
C THR A 106 -17.10 -2.54 -0.26
N HIS A 107 -18.17 -1.96 -0.82
CA HIS A 107 -18.97 -0.95 -0.14
C HIS A 107 -20.26 -1.60 0.37
N SER A 108 -20.51 -1.49 1.66
CA SER A 108 -21.73 -1.97 2.29
C SER A 108 -22.58 -0.78 2.72
N GLY A 109 -23.78 -0.68 2.16
CA GLY A 109 -24.77 0.36 2.50
C GLY A 109 -25.63 0.04 3.71
N LYS A 110 -25.25 -0.93 4.57
CA LYS A 110 -26.11 -1.43 5.64
C LYS A 110 -25.69 -0.89 7.01
N ARG A 111 -26.71 -0.62 7.85
CA ARG A 111 -26.54 -0.17 9.24
C ARG A 111 -25.74 -1.18 10.10
N SER A 112 -24.41 -1.04 10.20
CA SER A 112 -23.59 -1.72 11.20
C SER A 112 -23.91 -1.16 12.60
N LYS A 113 -24.43 -2.02 13.48
CA LYS A 113 -24.62 -1.71 14.92
C LYS A 113 -23.29 -1.60 15.69
N TYR A 114 -22.16 -1.88 15.05
CA TYR A 114 -20.85 -2.04 15.68
C TYR A 114 -19.85 -0.91 15.34
N GLY A 115 -20.31 0.15 14.64
CA GLY A 115 -19.44 1.06 13.89
C GLY A 115 -18.45 1.92 14.70
N LYS A 116 -18.75 2.34 15.93
CA LYS A 116 -17.86 3.27 16.66
C LYS A 116 -16.70 2.55 17.34
N ASP A 117 -17.01 1.57 18.18
CA ASP A 117 -16.03 0.87 19.01
C ASP A 117 -15.04 0.04 18.17
N GLU A 118 -15.51 -0.57 17.08
CA GLU A 118 -14.63 -1.30 16.14
C GLU A 118 -13.74 -0.36 15.33
N THR A 119 -14.26 0.81 14.94
CA THR A 119 -13.46 1.82 14.24
C THR A 119 -12.39 2.40 15.16
N GLU A 120 -12.74 2.73 16.40
CA GLU A 120 -11.79 3.22 17.41
C GLU A 120 -10.70 2.19 17.71
N LYS A 121 -11.07 0.92 17.86
CA LYS A 121 -10.11 -0.18 17.99
C LYS A 121 -9.19 -0.30 16.77
N SER A 122 -9.73 -0.17 15.56
CA SER A 122 -8.95 -0.24 14.32
C SER A 122 -7.98 0.94 14.19
N ILE A 123 -8.40 2.15 14.56
CA ILE A 123 -7.53 3.33 14.62
C ILE A 123 -6.40 3.13 15.61
N ASN A 124 -6.69 2.61 16.81
CA ASN A 124 -5.67 2.37 17.83
C ASN A 124 -4.63 1.34 17.37
N LEU A 125 -5.07 0.24 16.72
CA LEU A 125 -4.15 -0.74 16.13
C LEU A 125 -3.28 -0.13 15.03
N LEU A 126 -3.84 0.76 14.21
CA LEU A 126 -3.08 1.48 13.19
C LEU A 126 -2.07 2.45 13.79
N LEU A 127 -2.44 3.20 14.82
CA LEU A 127 -1.54 4.11 15.52
C LEU A 127 -0.38 3.33 16.14
N GLU A 128 -0.67 2.21 16.79
CA GLU A 128 0.35 1.33 17.37
C GLU A 128 1.27 0.73 16.28
N GLY A 129 0.70 0.21 15.20
CA GLY A 129 1.46 -0.32 14.07
C GLY A 129 2.33 0.74 13.40
N SER A 130 1.80 1.94 13.21
CA SER A 130 2.52 3.10 12.64
C SER A 130 3.65 3.56 13.56
N ALA A 131 3.40 3.62 14.88
CA ALA A 131 4.41 3.97 15.86
C ALA A 131 5.54 2.93 15.91
N LYS A 132 5.21 1.63 15.88
CA LYS A 132 6.20 0.53 15.81
C LYS A 132 7.02 0.61 14.52
N PHE A 133 6.38 0.88 13.38
CA PHE A 133 7.07 1.02 12.11
C PHE A 133 7.99 2.25 12.09
N ALA A 134 7.51 3.41 12.56
CA ALA A 134 8.32 4.61 12.71
C ALA A 134 9.49 4.41 13.68
N TYR A 135 9.25 3.71 14.80
CA TYR A 135 10.30 3.32 15.74
C TYR A 135 11.32 2.38 15.08
N PHE A 136 10.88 1.36 14.36
CA PHE A 136 11.76 0.48 13.59
C PHE A 136 12.65 1.27 12.62
N LEU A 137 12.07 2.16 11.81
CA LEU A 137 12.83 3.04 10.92
C LEU A 137 13.84 3.92 11.67
N LYS A 138 13.45 4.48 12.82
CA LYS A 138 14.30 5.31 13.69
C LYS A 138 15.40 4.52 14.41
N ASN A 139 15.26 3.21 14.57
CA ASN A 139 16.27 2.40 15.27
C ASN A 139 17.14 1.58 14.32
N ILE A 140 16.70 1.32 13.08
CA ILE A 140 17.59 0.87 12.00
C ILE A 140 18.60 1.94 11.63
N SER A 141 18.28 3.23 11.80
CA SER A 141 19.28 4.30 11.67
C SER A 141 20.45 4.19 12.66
N CYS A 142 20.36 3.28 13.64
CA CYS A 142 21.42 2.94 14.58
C CYS A 142 22.10 1.58 14.31
N SER A 143 21.65 0.78 13.33
CA SER A 143 22.24 -0.53 13.02
C SER A 143 23.29 -0.44 11.91
N SER A 144 24.50 -0.02 12.30
CA SER A 144 25.72 0.04 11.47
C SER A 144 25.64 0.88 10.19
N LYS A 145 26.66 1.68 9.93
CA LYS A 145 26.76 2.51 8.70
C LYS A 145 26.81 1.70 7.40
N ASP A 146 26.86 0.37 7.49
CA ASP A 146 27.00 -0.56 6.37
C ASP A 146 25.72 -1.36 6.08
N ASP A 147 24.57 -1.04 6.69
CA ASP A 147 23.31 -1.69 6.37
C ASP A 147 22.82 -1.25 4.97
N PRO A 148 22.78 -2.16 3.97
CA PRO A 148 22.33 -1.83 2.61
C PRO A 148 20.89 -1.31 2.57
N PHE A 149 20.06 -1.68 3.55
CA PHE A 149 18.69 -1.18 3.69
C PHE A 149 18.67 0.30 4.12
N TRP A 150 19.55 0.70 5.05
CA TRP A 150 19.65 2.09 5.51
C TRP A 150 20.20 3.03 4.44
N ILE A 151 21.18 2.56 3.67
CA ILE A 151 21.70 3.29 2.49
C ILE A 151 20.56 3.53 1.49
N GLY A 152 19.78 2.48 1.19
CA GLY A 152 18.63 2.55 0.31
C GLY A 152 17.58 3.56 0.78
N ILE A 153 17.19 3.52 2.06
CA ILE A 153 16.20 4.45 2.65
C ILE A 153 16.70 5.89 2.64
N THR A 154 17.94 6.13 3.08
CA THR A 154 18.51 7.48 3.14
C THR A 154 18.55 8.12 1.76
N GLN A 155 18.87 7.33 0.74
CA GLN A 155 18.86 7.80 -0.64
C GLN A 155 17.44 8.14 -1.13
N MET A 156 16.42 7.34 -0.80
CA MET A 156 15.03 7.71 -1.16
C MET A 156 14.60 9.02 -0.51
N ILE A 157 14.94 9.21 0.77
CA ILE A 157 14.58 10.42 1.51
C ILE A 157 15.26 11.65 0.89
N SER A 158 16.52 11.54 0.45
CA SER A 158 17.20 12.63 -0.25
C SER A 158 16.51 12.96 -1.58
N GLU A 159 16.19 11.95 -2.39
CA GLU A 159 15.58 12.11 -3.72
C GLU A 159 14.17 12.74 -3.65
N GLU A 160 13.40 12.47 -2.58
CA GLU A 160 12.07 13.06 -2.36
C GLU A 160 12.12 14.50 -1.81
N ASN A 161 13.18 14.89 -1.10
CA ASN A 161 13.34 16.27 -0.61
C ASN A 161 13.91 17.24 -1.67
N ASP A 162 14.46 16.70 -2.76
CA ASP A 162 15.01 17.47 -3.89
C ASP A 162 13.98 17.67 -5.04
N LEU A 163 12.71 17.28 -4.83
CA LEU A 163 11.54 17.50 -5.71
C LEU A 163 10.63 18.61 -5.18
#